data_AF-A0A9Q0S3D3-F1
#
_entry.id   AF-A0A9Q0S3D3-F1
#
_cell.length_a   1.000
_cell.length_b   1.000
_cell.length_c   1.000
_cell.angle_alpha   90.00
_cell.angle_beta   90.00
_cell.angle_gamma   90.00
#
_symmetry.space_group_name_H-M   'P 1'
#
loop_
_entity.id
_entity.type
_entity.pdbx_description
1 polymer ?
#
loop_
_entity_poly.entity_id
_entity_poly.type
_entity_poly.pdbx_seq_one_letter_code
_entity_poly.pdbx_strand_id
1 'polypeptide(L)'
;MVRPLKNLWKNYKYRFVPWISLNIIRDERKRQRLLKLGEKTTNEAIKQNQSVRIDHIMKDGVLLSSREIRSTLTEYCGKLSYQKHPKYTVEDIHKKNASIFFEHFGFLLGRKKSHIVPEGLGVFVIDGTVNAGSIVGLYPGTVYMPNEPLFFPSLGNTFIFRCSDNVHVDGNDRWISKSIFRSCAVRDQFNFDVPCCDSTWMTQYPQNLLNIGQYVNNRSTSCDNNVVYQECNIFLTDANHLRPKDVTEDECFPVKFARFIPNVWSNPENNSRYSLRIIPLVALDDIATGSELLSSYFTVIHEKSAVDQTKSSERNNEKMME
;
A
#
# COMPACT_ATOMS: atom_id res chain seq x y z
N MET A 1 24.68 -15.70 21.16
CA MET A 1 23.46 -16.14 20.44
C MET A 1 22.13 -15.59 21.00
N VAL A 2 22.05 -15.05 22.23
CA VAL A 2 20.78 -14.57 22.86
C VAL A 2 20.43 -13.09 22.56
N ARG A 3 21.42 -12.25 22.23
CA ARG A 3 21.21 -10.82 21.91
C ARG A 3 20.38 -10.56 20.63
N PRO A 4 20.54 -11.32 19.52
CA PRO A 4 19.75 -11.12 18.30
C PRO A 4 18.25 -11.39 18.55
N LEU A 5 17.92 -12.50 19.23
CA LEU A 5 16.55 -12.85 19.58
C LEU A 5 15.88 -11.83 20.52
N LYS A 6 16.63 -11.23 21.46
CA LYS A 6 16.10 -10.16 22.33
C LYS A 6 15.75 -8.89 21.54
N ASN A 7 16.54 -8.52 20.54
CA ASN A 7 16.25 -7.36 19.71
C ASN A 7 15.13 -7.65 18.70
N LEU A 8 15.11 -8.86 18.13
CA LEU A 8 14.01 -9.34 17.29
C LEU A 8 12.69 -9.33 18.08
N TRP A 9 12.70 -9.86 19.31
CA TRP A 9 11.53 -9.87 20.20
C TRP A 9 11.09 -8.47 20.63
N LYS A 10 12.03 -7.55 20.91
CA LYS A 10 11.69 -6.16 21.26
C LYS A 10 10.96 -5.43 20.13
N ASN A 11 11.30 -5.73 18.88
CA ASN A 11 10.64 -5.17 17.69
C ASN A 11 9.35 -5.95 17.34
N TYR A 12 9.33 -7.26 17.55
CA TYR A 12 8.25 -8.17 17.17
C TYR A 12 7.06 -8.17 18.14
N LYS A 13 7.30 -7.91 19.43
CA LYS A 13 6.25 -7.98 20.45
C LYS A 13 5.05 -7.07 20.15
N TYR A 14 5.28 -5.88 19.58
CA TYR A 14 4.22 -4.95 19.17
C TYR A 14 3.44 -5.37 17.90
N ARG A 15 3.79 -6.53 17.32
CA ARG A 15 3.19 -7.11 16.10
C ARG A 15 2.59 -8.52 16.34
N PHE A 16 2.84 -9.14 17.50
CA PHE A 16 2.33 -10.47 17.83
C PHE A 16 0.94 -10.38 18.47
N VAL A 17 -0.10 -10.79 17.72
CA VAL A 17 -1.52 -10.63 18.11
C VAL A 17 -1.84 -11.15 19.52
N PRO A 18 -1.38 -12.33 19.98
CA PRO A 18 -1.62 -12.77 21.35
C PRO A 18 -0.91 -11.92 22.43
N TRP A 19 0.30 -11.42 22.18
CA TRP A 19 0.98 -10.51 23.11
C TRP A 19 0.35 -9.12 23.09
N ILE A 20 -0.14 -8.65 21.95
CA ILE A 20 -0.93 -7.43 21.83
C ILE A 20 -2.23 -7.59 22.63
N SER A 21 -3.00 -8.67 22.45
CA SER A 21 -4.24 -8.90 23.20
C SER A 21 -4.02 -9.02 24.71
N LEU A 22 -2.96 -9.73 25.14
CA LEU A 22 -2.60 -9.86 26.55
C LEU A 22 -2.04 -8.56 27.16
N ASN A 23 -1.38 -7.72 26.36
CA ASN A 23 -0.86 -6.43 26.83
C ASN A 23 -1.81 -5.26 26.59
N ILE A 24 -2.84 -5.34 25.73
CA ILE A 24 -3.86 -4.28 25.63
C ILE A 24 -4.61 -4.18 26.96
N ILE A 25 -5.01 -5.32 27.54
CA ILE A 25 -5.67 -5.37 28.86
C ILE A 25 -4.71 -4.88 29.97
N ARG A 26 -3.40 -5.11 29.80
CA ARG A 26 -2.36 -4.73 30.76
C ARG A 26 -1.94 -3.26 30.62
N ASP A 27 -1.89 -2.75 29.41
CA ASP A 27 -1.63 -1.35 29.05
C ASP A 27 -2.85 -0.50 29.34
N GLU A 28 -4.09 -0.97 29.21
CA GLU A 28 -5.26 -0.24 29.67
C GLU A 28 -5.18 0.00 31.19
N ARG A 29 -4.83 -1.03 31.97
CA ARG A 29 -4.65 -0.90 33.43
C ARG A 29 -3.45 -0.02 33.80
N LYS A 30 -2.37 -0.06 33.01
CA LYS A 30 -1.17 0.76 33.21
C LYS A 30 -1.37 2.20 32.75
N ARG A 31 -2.14 2.43 31.68
CA ARG A 31 -2.56 3.71 31.13
C ARG A 31 -3.58 4.37 32.06
N GLN A 32 -4.51 3.63 32.66
CA GLN A 32 -5.36 4.10 33.75
C GLN A 32 -4.56 4.51 35.01
N ARG A 33 -3.42 3.85 35.28
CA ARG A 33 -2.49 4.25 36.37
C ARG A 33 -1.59 5.43 36.00
N LEU A 34 -1.14 5.54 34.75
CA LEU A 34 -0.29 6.63 34.26
C LEU A 34 -1.09 7.92 33.99
N LEU A 35 -2.34 7.81 33.54
CA LEU A 35 -3.31 8.91 33.48
C LEU A 35 -3.62 9.47 34.88
N LYS A 36 -3.45 8.66 35.94
CA LYS A 36 -3.52 9.12 37.34
C LYS A 36 -2.21 9.71 37.88
N LEU A 37 -1.07 9.56 37.20
CA LEU A 37 0.26 9.91 37.75
C LEU A 37 1.12 10.87 36.93
N GLY A 38 0.81 11.22 35.69
CA GLY A 38 1.71 12.07 34.92
C GLY A 38 1.20 12.51 33.56
N GLU A 39 0.41 13.57 33.56
CA GLU A 39 0.21 14.44 32.41
C GLU A 39 1.42 15.39 32.22
N LYS A 40 1.53 15.92 30.99
CA LYS A 40 2.32 17.10 30.58
C LYS A 40 3.83 16.95 30.51
N THR A 41 4.37 16.42 29.40
CA THR A 41 5.34 17.22 28.59
C THR A 41 5.78 16.58 27.28
N THR A 42 6.01 15.26 27.19
CA THR A 42 6.81 14.71 26.06
C THR A 42 6.00 14.07 24.91
N ASN A 43 4.85 13.47 25.19
CA ASN A 43 4.04 12.82 24.16
C ASN A 43 3.08 13.76 23.40
N GLU A 44 2.71 14.89 24.02
CA GLU A 44 1.83 15.89 23.38
C GLU A 44 2.59 16.73 22.36
N ALA A 45 3.85 17.07 22.63
CA ALA A 45 4.71 17.81 21.68
C ALA A 45 5.04 16.99 20.42
N ILE A 46 5.25 15.67 20.55
CA ILE A 46 5.46 14.78 19.40
C ILE A 46 4.15 14.63 18.60
N LYS A 47 3.01 14.45 19.27
CA LYS A 47 1.71 14.40 18.59
C LYS A 47 1.34 15.72 17.91
N GLN A 48 1.59 16.87 18.54
CA GLN A 48 1.31 18.19 17.95
C GLN A 48 2.21 18.48 16.75
N ASN A 49 3.53 18.27 16.85
CA ASN A 49 4.42 18.49 15.70
C ASN A 49 4.12 17.54 14.52
N GLN A 50 3.58 16.36 14.82
CA GLN A 50 3.24 15.34 13.84
C GLN A 50 1.86 15.55 13.20
N SER A 51 0.85 16.01 13.97
CA SER A 51 -0.44 16.42 13.42
C SER A 51 -0.32 17.70 12.61
N VAL A 52 0.47 18.67 13.07
CA VAL A 52 0.73 19.93 12.34
C VAL A 52 1.38 19.68 10.98
N ARG A 53 2.21 18.64 10.83
CA ARG A 53 2.83 18.30 9.54
C ARG A 53 1.89 17.52 8.61
N ILE A 54 1.03 16.63 9.13
CA ILE A 54 -0.04 16.03 8.31
C ILE A 54 -1.03 17.10 7.86
N ASP A 55 -1.40 18.05 8.73
CA ASP A 55 -2.25 19.17 8.37
C ASP A 55 -1.59 20.12 7.34
N HIS A 56 -0.26 20.28 7.37
CA HIS A 56 0.47 21.01 6.31
C HIS A 56 0.57 20.20 5.01
N ILE A 57 0.89 18.90 5.06
CA ILE A 57 0.92 18.01 3.88
C ILE A 57 -0.46 17.95 3.19
N MET A 58 -1.54 17.97 3.98
CA MET A 58 -2.91 18.07 3.49
C MET A 58 -3.23 19.45 2.91
N LYS A 59 -2.64 20.53 3.46
CA LYS A 59 -2.85 21.93 3.00
C LYS A 59 -2.02 22.30 1.77
N ASP A 60 -0.86 21.68 1.57
CA ASP A 60 0.08 22.01 0.48
C ASP A 60 -0.27 21.33 -0.85
N GLY A 61 -1.36 20.54 -0.91
CA GLY A 61 -1.91 20.01 -2.17
C GLY A 61 -1.08 18.91 -2.85
N VAL A 62 -0.11 18.33 -2.14
CA VAL A 62 0.81 17.31 -2.70
C VAL A 62 0.17 15.91 -2.76
N LEU A 63 -0.87 15.66 -1.96
CA LEU A 63 -1.56 14.38 -1.96
C LEU A 63 -2.50 14.26 -3.16
N LEU A 64 -2.70 13.03 -3.62
CA LEU A 64 -3.50 12.75 -4.81
C LEU A 64 -4.88 12.27 -4.40
N SER A 65 -5.92 12.87 -4.96
CA SER A 65 -7.28 12.32 -4.87
C SER A 65 -7.35 10.92 -5.50
N SER A 66 -8.33 10.12 -5.09
CA SER A 66 -8.58 8.81 -5.72
C SER A 66 -8.82 8.92 -7.24
N ARG A 67 -9.37 10.05 -7.69
CA ARG A 67 -9.57 10.35 -9.12
C ARG A 67 -8.23 10.52 -9.84
N GLU A 68 -7.30 11.29 -9.27
CA GLU A 68 -5.96 11.49 -9.85
C GLU A 68 -5.18 10.18 -9.88
N ILE A 69 -5.14 9.45 -8.76
CA ILE A 69 -4.48 8.14 -8.68
C ILE A 69 -5.00 7.21 -9.79
N ARG A 70 -6.32 7.07 -9.90
CA ARG A 70 -6.93 6.20 -10.90
C ARG A 70 -6.67 6.67 -12.32
N SER A 71 -6.75 7.98 -12.59
CA SER A 71 -6.50 8.55 -13.92
C SER A 71 -5.06 8.26 -14.37
N THR A 72 -4.08 8.58 -13.52
CA THR A 72 -2.66 8.32 -13.77
C THR A 72 -2.40 6.84 -14.01
N LEU A 73 -2.92 5.96 -13.15
CA LEU A 73 -2.74 4.52 -13.31
C LEU A 73 -3.41 3.99 -14.58
N THR A 74 -4.59 4.51 -14.96
CA THR A 74 -5.30 4.08 -16.17
C THR A 74 -4.55 4.47 -17.43
N GLU A 75 -4.06 5.71 -17.51
CA GLU A 75 -3.28 6.19 -18.66
C GLU A 75 -1.98 5.39 -18.81
N TYR A 76 -1.24 5.23 -17.71
CA TYR A 76 0.00 4.47 -17.68
C TYR A 76 -0.19 3.00 -18.05
N CYS A 77 -1.14 2.32 -17.41
CA CYS A 77 -1.43 0.90 -17.69
C CYS A 77 -1.91 0.69 -19.14
N GLY A 78 -2.53 1.70 -19.76
CA GLY A 78 -2.89 1.70 -21.17
C GLY A 78 -1.70 1.61 -22.13
N LYS A 79 -0.52 2.04 -21.70
CA LYS A 79 0.72 2.04 -22.49
C LYS A 79 1.56 0.78 -22.27
N LEU A 80 1.37 0.09 -21.14
CA LEU A 80 2.22 -1.05 -20.74
C LEU A 80 2.08 -2.26 -21.67
N SER A 81 3.21 -2.89 -21.95
CA SER A 81 3.25 -4.20 -22.60
C SER A 81 3.06 -5.30 -21.57
N TYR A 82 2.33 -6.35 -21.94
CA TYR A 82 2.14 -7.54 -21.13
C TYR A 82 2.75 -8.75 -21.85
N GLN A 83 3.43 -9.62 -21.10
CA GLN A 83 3.96 -10.85 -21.67
C GLN A 83 2.82 -11.80 -22.07
N LYS A 84 2.43 -11.76 -23.35
CA LYS A 84 1.46 -12.70 -23.94
C LYS A 84 2.12 -13.87 -24.68
N HIS A 85 3.32 -13.66 -25.22
CA HIS A 85 3.96 -14.59 -26.13
C HIS A 85 5.24 -15.17 -25.50
N PRO A 86 5.47 -16.50 -25.58
CA PRO A 86 6.63 -17.17 -24.97
C PRO A 86 7.99 -16.74 -25.57
N LYS A 87 7.98 -16.04 -26.71
CA LYS A 87 9.18 -15.49 -27.36
C LYS A 87 9.88 -14.41 -26.53
N TYR A 88 9.12 -13.64 -25.75
CA TYR A 88 9.66 -12.58 -24.91
C TYR A 88 9.69 -13.05 -23.47
N THR A 89 10.82 -12.87 -22.80
CA THR A 89 10.94 -13.14 -21.37
C THR A 89 10.28 -12.03 -20.55
N VAL A 90 10.03 -12.27 -19.26
CA VAL A 90 9.57 -11.22 -18.33
C VAL A 90 10.55 -10.05 -18.29
N GLU A 91 11.85 -10.33 -18.40
CA GLU A 91 12.90 -9.32 -18.42
C GLU A 91 12.84 -8.43 -19.67
N ASP A 92 12.59 -9.02 -20.86
CA ASP A 92 12.45 -8.26 -22.10
C ASP A 92 11.27 -7.29 -22.03
N ILE A 93 10.14 -7.76 -21.49
CA ILE A 93 8.95 -6.92 -21.27
C ILE A 93 9.22 -5.85 -20.22
N HIS A 94 9.92 -6.17 -19.13
CA HIS A 94 10.33 -5.20 -18.13
C HIS A 94 11.19 -4.08 -18.72
N LYS A 95 12.20 -4.41 -19.55
CA LYS A 95 13.05 -3.41 -20.22
C LYS A 95 12.23 -2.49 -21.12
N LYS A 96 11.30 -3.04 -21.90
CA LYS A 96 10.39 -2.25 -22.73
C LYS A 96 9.50 -1.33 -21.89
N ASN A 97 8.95 -1.86 -20.81
CA ASN A 97 8.09 -1.09 -19.91
C ASN A 97 8.87 -0.04 -19.12
N ALA A 98 10.17 -0.21 -18.89
CA ALA A 98 11.02 0.81 -18.29
C ALA A 98 11.11 2.06 -19.19
N SER A 99 11.25 1.89 -20.51
CA SER A 99 11.22 3.04 -21.45
C SER A 99 9.87 3.76 -21.41
N ILE A 100 8.75 3.00 -21.40
CA ILE A 100 7.39 3.57 -21.28
C ILE A 100 7.21 4.30 -19.95
N PHE A 101 7.73 3.74 -18.86
CA PHE A 101 7.68 4.35 -17.53
C PHE A 101 8.42 5.69 -17.52
N PHE A 102 9.64 5.74 -18.05
CA PHE A 102 10.42 6.98 -18.12
C PHE A 102 9.73 8.04 -18.99
N GLU A 103 9.19 7.66 -20.15
CA GLU A 103 8.45 8.58 -21.02
C GLU A 103 7.19 9.14 -20.32
N HIS A 104 6.48 8.31 -19.54
CA HIS A 104 5.25 8.72 -18.88
C HIS A 104 5.49 9.55 -17.61
N PHE A 105 6.45 9.16 -16.78
CA PHE A 105 6.68 9.77 -15.47
C PHE A 105 7.86 10.76 -15.43
N GLY A 106 8.77 10.72 -16.41
CA GLY A 106 9.98 11.56 -16.45
C GLY A 106 11.11 11.08 -15.53
N PHE A 107 10.98 9.91 -14.91
CA PHE A 107 12.00 9.31 -14.06
C PHE A 107 12.01 7.78 -14.16
N LEU A 108 13.05 7.15 -13.64
CA LEU A 108 13.15 5.69 -13.50
C LEU A 108 13.37 5.32 -12.03
N LEU A 109 12.83 4.17 -11.64
CA LEU A 109 13.03 3.59 -10.31
C LEU A 109 13.83 2.29 -10.40
N GLY A 110 14.60 2.01 -9.36
CA GLY A 110 15.37 0.77 -9.26
C GLY A 110 15.57 0.32 -7.82
N ARG A 111 15.68 -0.99 -7.64
CA ARG A 111 16.05 -1.60 -6.35
C ARG A 111 17.57 -1.65 -6.22
N LYS A 112 18.11 -1.12 -5.13
CA LYS A 112 19.54 -1.17 -4.79
C LYS A 112 19.73 -1.51 -3.31
N LYS A 113 20.97 -1.77 -2.87
CA LYS A 113 21.27 -1.90 -1.43
C LYS A 113 20.88 -0.61 -0.72
N SER A 114 20.07 -0.72 0.34
CA SER A 114 19.62 0.45 1.11
C SER A 114 20.77 1.09 1.86
N HIS A 115 20.73 2.42 2.01
CA HIS A 115 21.67 3.13 2.88
C HIS A 115 21.33 2.97 4.37
N ILE A 116 20.10 2.55 4.69
CA ILE A 116 19.57 2.59 6.06
C ILE A 116 19.24 1.21 6.61
N VAL A 117 19.10 0.21 5.74
CA VAL A 117 18.94 -1.19 6.12
C VAL A 117 20.20 -1.96 5.70
N PRO A 118 21.11 -2.32 6.63
CA PRO A 118 22.45 -2.85 6.32
C PRO A 118 22.50 -4.05 5.36
N GLU A 119 21.45 -4.88 5.36
CA GLU A 119 21.31 -6.06 4.49
C GLU A 119 19.98 -6.05 3.72
N GLY A 120 19.36 -4.88 3.59
CA GLY A 120 18.08 -4.68 2.93
C GLY A 120 18.20 -3.99 1.57
N LEU A 121 17.14 -4.11 0.77
CA LEU A 121 16.98 -3.33 -0.45
C LEU A 121 16.26 -2.02 -0.13
N GLY A 122 16.55 -1.00 -0.92
CA GLY A 122 15.82 0.26 -1.00
C GLY A 122 15.37 0.52 -2.43
N VAL A 123 14.43 1.43 -2.61
CA VAL A 123 14.03 1.95 -3.92
C VAL A 123 14.72 3.28 -4.15
N PHE A 124 15.27 3.48 -5.34
CA PHE A 124 16.02 4.67 -5.70
C PHE A 124 15.50 5.25 -7.00
N VAL A 125 15.56 6.57 -7.12
CA VAL A 125 15.48 7.26 -8.41
C VAL A 125 16.79 6.97 -9.14
N ILE A 126 16.73 6.23 -10.25
CA ILE A 126 17.93 5.83 -11.00
C ILE A 126 18.22 6.73 -12.18
N ASP A 127 17.20 7.43 -12.68
CA ASP A 127 17.32 8.41 -13.77
C ASP A 127 16.15 9.41 -13.70
N GLY A 128 16.33 10.60 -14.28
CA GLY A 128 15.34 11.68 -14.31
C GLY A 128 15.15 12.41 -12.98
N THR A 129 13.97 13.01 -12.78
CA THR A 129 13.60 13.70 -11.54
C THR A 129 12.14 13.43 -11.24
N VAL A 130 11.85 13.10 -9.98
CA VAL A 130 10.48 12.94 -9.50
C VAL A 130 9.98 14.31 -9.06
N ASN A 131 8.82 14.74 -9.54
CA ASN A 131 8.18 15.95 -9.01
C ASN A 131 7.31 15.61 -7.80
N ALA A 132 7.19 16.55 -6.86
CA ALA A 132 6.23 16.44 -5.76
C ALA A 132 4.82 16.10 -6.29
N GLY A 133 4.12 15.20 -5.59
CA GLY A 133 2.80 14.69 -6.00
C GLY A 133 2.85 13.55 -7.02
N SER A 134 4.01 13.10 -7.48
CA SER A 134 4.12 11.95 -8.39
C SER A 134 3.89 10.62 -7.68
N ILE A 135 3.24 9.67 -8.35
CA ILE A 135 3.19 8.27 -7.90
C ILE A 135 4.55 7.62 -8.14
N VAL A 136 5.19 7.16 -7.07
CA VAL A 136 6.53 6.56 -7.09
C VAL A 136 6.55 5.09 -6.65
N GLY A 137 5.37 4.52 -6.43
CA GLY A 137 5.26 3.09 -6.18
C GLY A 137 3.84 2.66 -5.85
N LEU A 138 3.62 1.36 -5.90
CA LEU A 138 2.45 0.65 -5.37
C LEU A 138 2.99 -0.38 -4.38
N TYR A 139 2.42 -0.41 -3.18
CA TYR A 139 2.70 -1.47 -2.22
C TYR A 139 2.00 -2.76 -2.66
N PRO A 140 2.74 -3.79 -3.09
CA PRO A 140 2.15 -5.04 -3.53
C PRO A 140 1.65 -5.86 -2.35
N GLY A 141 0.76 -6.81 -2.63
CA GLY A 141 0.51 -7.89 -1.68
C GLY A 141 -0.90 -8.43 -1.65
N THR A 142 -1.05 -9.50 -0.87
CA THR A 142 -2.37 -10.08 -0.58
C THR A 142 -3.09 -9.19 0.42
N VAL A 143 -4.34 -8.84 0.10
CA VAL A 143 -5.17 -7.95 0.91
C VAL A 143 -6.07 -8.79 1.82
N TYR A 144 -6.05 -8.47 3.11
CA TYR A 144 -6.81 -9.16 4.15
C TYR A 144 -7.74 -8.18 4.86
N MET A 145 -9.02 -8.53 4.95
CA MET A 145 -9.97 -7.81 5.81
C MET A 145 -9.62 -8.03 7.30
N PRO A 146 -10.08 -7.15 8.22
CA PRO A 146 -9.70 -7.19 9.64
C PRO A 146 -9.92 -8.55 10.34
N ASN A 147 -10.89 -9.34 9.86
CA ASN A 147 -11.28 -10.63 10.44
C ASN A 147 -10.74 -11.84 9.67
N GLU A 148 -9.91 -11.63 8.65
CA GLU A 148 -9.35 -12.71 7.83
C GLU A 148 -8.06 -13.30 8.43
N PRO A 149 -7.78 -14.58 8.14
CA PRO A 149 -6.66 -15.27 8.76
C PRO A 149 -5.30 -14.75 8.25
N LEU A 150 -4.63 -13.95 9.08
CA LEU A 150 -3.27 -13.42 8.82
C LEU A 150 -2.18 -14.06 9.70
N PHE A 151 -2.54 -15.01 10.57
CA PHE A 151 -1.60 -15.53 11.58
C PHE A 151 -0.31 -16.10 10.98
N PHE A 152 -0.39 -17.14 10.14
CA PHE A 152 0.81 -17.78 9.58
C PHE A 152 1.63 -16.84 8.68
N PRO A 153 1.04 -16.05 7.77
CA PRO A 153 1.80 -15.10 6.95
C PRO A 153 2.45 -13.98 7.75
N SER A 154 1.94 -13.67 8.95
CA SER A 154 2.49 -12.61 9.81
C SER A 154 3.73 -13.00 10.62
N LEU A 155 4.01 -14.30 10.76
CA LEU A 155 5.12 -14.77 11.59
C LEU A 155 6.46 -14.34 11.00
N GLY A 156 7.15 -13.42 11.69
CA GLY A 156 8.44 -12.88 11.25
C GLY A 156 8.38 -12.01 9.99
N ASN A 157 7.18 -11.60 9.56
CA ASN A 157 7.00 -10.83 8.33
C ASN A 157 7.05 -9.32 8.59
N THR A 158 8.02 -8.65 7.97
CA THR A 158 8.19 -7.18 8.06
C THR A 158 7.44 -6.42 6.98
N PHE A 159 6.87 -7.11 5.99
CA PHE A 159 6.16 -6.55 4.84
C PHE A 159 4.63 -6.59 5.01
N ILE A 160 4.15 -6.68 6.25
CA ILE A 160 2.73 -6.45 6.54
C ILE A 160 2.51 -4.96 6.73
N PHE A 161 1.81 -4.40 5.76
CA PHE A 161 1.25 -3.07 5.85
C PHE A 161 -0.13 -3.14 6.52
N ARG A 162 -0.40 -2.23 7.45
CA ARG A 162 -1.71 -2.11 8.11
C ARG A 162 -2.32 -0.76 7.76
N CYS A 163 -3.43 -0.81 7.05
CA CYS A 163 -4.26 0.35 6.74
C CYS A 163 -4.96 0.88 8.00
N SER A 164 -5.42 2.13 7.91
CA SER A 164 -6.15 2.82 8.96
C SER A 164 -7.45 2.13 9.38
N ASP A 165 -8.13 1.48 8.43
CA ASP A 165 -9.36 0.70 8.60
C ASP A 165 -9.11 -0.73 9.11
N ASN A 166 -7.86 -1.07 9.44
CA ASN A 166 -7.39 -2.40 9.83
C ASN A 166 -7.41 -3.44 8.70
N VAL A 167 -7.57 -3.03 7.45
CA VAL A 167 -7.17 -3.87 6.31
C VAL A 167 -5.66 -4.07 6.36
N HIS A 168 -5.20 -5.27 6.03
CA HIS A 168 -3.78 -5.58 5.97
C HIS A 168 -3.36 -5.95 4.54
N VAL A 169 -2.15 -5.56 4.15
CA VAL A 169 -1.55 -5.95 2.87
C VAL A 169 -0.22 -6.65 3.14
N ASP A 170 -0.11 -7.90 2.71
CA ASP A 170 1.09 -8.72 2.83
C ASP A 170 1.93 -8.65 1.55
N GLY A 171 2.94 -7.79 1.56
CA GLY A 171 3.86 -7.56 0.45
C GLY A 171 5.11 -8.45 0.46
N ASN A 172 5.14 -9.52 1.25
CA ASN A 172 6.30 -10.40 1.32
C ASN A 172 6.38 -11.32 0.09
N ASP A 173 7.44 -11.18 -0.69
CA ASP A 173 7.68 -11.91 -1.93
C ASP A 173 8.27 -13.32 -1.73
N ARG A 174 8.33 -13.81 -0.48
CA ARG A 174 8.94 -15.08 -0.09
C ARG A 174 7.96 -16.03 0.63
N TRP A 175 8.32 -17.31 0.63
CA TRP A 175 7.70 -18.35 1.45
C TRP A 175 6.17 -18.41 1.35
N ILE A 176 5.49 -18.46 2.50
CA ILE A 176 4.04 -18.65 2.64
C ILE A 176 3.29 -17.47 2.01
N SER A 177 3.73 -16.23 2.24
CA SER A 177 3.12 -15.03 1.65
C SER A 177 3.11 -15.08 0.13
N LYS A 178 4.25 -15.41 -0.47
CA LYS A 178 4.38 -15.63 -1.93
C LYS A 178 3.43 -16.71 -2.43
N SER A 179 3.33 -17.82 -1.70
CA SER A 179 2.46 -18.95 -2.05
C SER A 179 0.99 -18.55 -2.03
N ILE A 180 0.57 -17.84 -0.98
CA ILE A 180 -0.81 -17.36 -0.84
C ILE A 180 -1.15 -16.39 -1.96
N PHE A 181 -0.29 -15.38 -2.22
CA PHE A 181 -0.53 -14.42 -3.29
C PHE A 181 -0.73 -15.13 -4.64
N ARG A 182 0.16 -16.08 -4.98
CA ARG A 182 0.06 -16.87 -6.22
C ARG A 182 -1.22 -17.70 -6.28
N SER A 183 -1.62 -18.30 -5.18
CA SER A 183 -2.86 -19.07 -5.09
C SER A 183 -4.08 -18.18 -5.35
N CYS A 184 -4.15 -17.01 -4.70
CA CYS A 184 -5.22 -16.03 -4.92
C CYS A 184 -5.22 -15.50 -6.36
N ALA A 185 -4.05 -15.20 -6.92
CA ALA A 185 -3.91 -14.72 -8.30
C ALA A 185 -4.39 -15.73 -9.36
N VAL A 186 -4.21 -17.03 -9.12
CA VAL A 186 -4.71 -18.09 -10.01
C VAL A 186 -6.21 -18.32 -9.80
N ARG A 187 -6.69 -18.24 -8.55
CA ARG A 187 -8.10 -18.44 -8.21
C ARG A 187 -9.00 -17.35 -8.82
N ASP A 188 -8.58 -16.09 -8.75
CA ASP A 188 -9.44 -14.93 -9.01
C ASP A 188 -9.38 -14.42 -10.47
N GLN A 189 -8.90 -15.23 -11.43
CA GLN A 189 -8.79 -14.83 -12.84
C GLN A 189 -10.14 -14.33 -13.40
N PHE A 190 -10.14 -13.14 -14.01
CA PHE A 190 -11.36 -12.55 -14.57
C PHE A 190 -11.82 -13.28 -15.83
N ASN A 191 -10.86 -13.69 -16.67
CA ASN A 191 -11.03 -14.46 -17.90
C ASN A 191 -9.69 -15.15 -18.20
N PHE A 192 -9.70 -16.17 -19.09
CA PHE A 192 -8.48 -16.92 -19.47
C PHE A 192 -7.32 -16.01 -19.92
N ASP A 193 -7.62 -14.89 -20.58
CA ASP A 193 -6.61 -13.94 -21.12
C ASP A 193 -6.36 -12.69 -20.25
N VAL A 194 -7.02 -12.58 -19.09
CA VAL A 194 -6.95 -11.41 -18.21
C VAL A 194 -6.64 -11.86 -16.77
N PRO A 195 -5.35 -11.85 -16.38
CA PRO A 195 -4.96 -12.02 -14.99
C PRO A 195 -5.63 -10.97 -14.10
N CYS A 196 -5.96 -11.35 -12.86
CA CYS A 196 -6.60 -10.45 -11.91
C CYS A 196 -5.64 -9.50 -11.19
N CYS A 197 -4.34 -9.78 -11.25
CA CYS A 197 -3.30 -8.96 -10.65
C CYS A 197 -1.97 -9.16 -11.40
N ASP A 198 -1.04 -8.24 -11.22
CA ASP A 198 0.37 -8.46 -11.55
C ASP A 198 0.99 -9.42 -10.53
N SER A 199 1.60 -10.51 -10.98
CA SER A 199 2.38 -11.42 -10.13
C SER A 199 3.89 -11.27 -10.30
N THR A 200 4.33 -10.47 -11.26
CA THR A 200 5.74 -10.27 -11.60
C THR A 200 6.47 -9.38 -10.59
N TRP A 201 5.75 -8.68 -9.72
CA TRP A 201 6.32 -7.93 -8.57
C TRP A 201 7.15 -8.80 -7.63
N MET A 202 6.86 -10.11 -7.56
CA MET A 202 7.62 -11.09 -6.78
C MET A 202 8.92 -11.57 -7.46
N THR A 203 9.34 -10.90 -8.54
CA THR A 203 10.54 -11.20 -9.34
C THR A 203 11.48 -10.00 -9.39
N GLN A 204 12.65 -10.16 -10.02
CA GLN A 204 13.57 -9.05 -10.27
C GLN A 204 13.06 -8.05 -11.32
N TYR A 205 12.07 -8.45 -12.14
CA TYR A 205 11.64 -7.74 -13.33
C TYR A 205 10.12 -7.53 -13.33
N PRO A 206 9.58 -6.66 -12.46
CA PRO A 206 8.15 -6.38 -12.46
C PRO A 206 7.74 -5.73 -13.78
N GLN A 207 6.65 -6.16 -14.39
CA GLN A 207 6.17 -5.58 -15.65
C GLN A 207 5.66 -4.16 -15.44
N ASN A 208 5.08 -3.86 -14.28
CA ASN A 208 4.83 -2.49 -13.86
C ASN A 208 5.91 -2.05 -12.86
N LEU A 209 6.72 -1.05 -13.24
CA LEU A 209 7.83 -0.55 -12.41
C LEU A 209 7.39 0.07 -11.08
N LEU A 210 6.12 0.44 -10.92
CA LEU A 210 5.59 0.90 -9.63
C LEU A 210 5.52 -0.23 -8.59
N ASN A 211 5.50 -1.50 -8.99
CA ASN A 211 5.20 -2.64 -8.11
C ASN A 211 6.41 -3.09 -7.25
N ILE A 212 7.08 -2.11 -6.64
CA ILE A 212 8.28 -2.28 -5.79
C ILE A 212 8.15 -1.52 -4.46
N GLY A 213 6.94 -1.02 -4.13
CA GLY A 213 6.70 -0.16 -2.96
C GLY A 213 7.01 -0.82 -1.62
N GLN A 214 7.01 -2.15 -1.53
CA GLN A 214 7.38 -2.90 -0.32
C GLN A 214 8.85 -2.74 0.08
N TYR A 215 9.72 -2.27 -0.82
CA TYR A 215 11.14 -2.01 -0.53
C TYR A 215 11.42 -0.55 -0.19
N VAL A 216 10.41 0.32 -0.14
CA VAL A 216 10.58 1.67 0.38
C VAL A 216 10.73 1.59 1.90
N ASN A 217 11.91 1.98 2.38
CA ASN A 217 12.27 1.82 3.78
C ASN A 217 11.70 2.96 4.63
N ASN A 218 11.46 2.65 5.91
CA ASN A 218 10.88 3.60 6.84
C ASN A 218 11.95 4.25 7.73
N ARG A 219 11.94 5.58 7.86
CA ARG A 219 12.68 6.32 8.89
C ARG A 219 11.76 6.89 9.97
N SER A 220 12.27 6.92 11.19
CA SER A 220 11.62 7.59 12.33
C SER A 220 11.71 9.11 12.25
N THR A 221 12.71 9.65 11.55
CA THR A 221 12.92 11.10 11.35
C THR A 221 12.10 11.59 10.17
N SER A 222 11.04 12.36 10.43
CA SER A 222 10.12 12.86 9.39
C SER A 222 10.78 13.82 8.40
N CYS A 223 11.91 14.45 8.73
CA CYS A 223 12.64 15.36 7.85
C CYS A 223 13.29 14.68 6.64
N ASP A 224 13.56 13.38 6.71
CA ASP A 224 14.24 12.64 5.63
C ASP A 224 13.26 11.85 4.75
N ASN A 225 11.96 11.86 5.11
CA ASN A 225 10.94 11.12 4.39
C ASN A 225 10.47 11.97 3.22
N ASN A 226 10.72 11.48 2.01
CA ASN A 226 10.40 12.15 0.76
C ASN A 226 9.21 11.50 0.05
N VAL A 227 8.63 10.43 0.60
CA VAL A 227 7.42 9.79 0.08
C VAL A 227 6.44 9.44 1.21
N VAL A 228 5.17 9.28 0.86
CA VAL A 228 4.09 8.90 1.78
C VAL A 228 3.19 7.83 1.20
N TYR A 229 2.71 6.92 2.05
CA TYR A 229 1.68 5.94 1.69
C TYR A 229 0.29 6.58 1.71
N GLN A 230 -0.46 6.41 0.63
CA GLN A 230 -1.88 6.77 0.56
C GLN A 230 -2.74 5.52 0.42
N GLU A 231 -3.84 5.45 1.15
CA GLU A 231 -4.80 4.34 1.06
C GLU A 231 -5.87 4.68 0.03
N CYS A 232 -6.00 3.89 -1.04
CA CYS A 232 -6.97 4.12 -2.10
C CYS A 232 -7.74 2.85 -2.44
N ASN A 233 -9.01 2.97 -2.80
CA ASN A 233 -9.79 1.89 -3.40
C ASN A 233 -9.98 2.21 -4.87
N ILE A 234 -9.76 1.21 -5.74
CA ILE A 234 -10.13 1.30 -7.16
C ILE A 234 -11.35 0.41 -7.41
N PHE A 235 -12.32 0.93 -8.16
CA PHE A 235 -13.50 0.18 -8.54
C PHE A 235 -13.29 -0.46 -9.91
N LEU A 236 -13.18 -1.77 -9.99
CA LEU A 236 -12.97 -2.48 -11.24
C LEU A 236 -14.28 -2.52 -12.04
N THR A 237 -14.22 -2.30 -13.35
CA THR A 237 -15.29 -2.75 -14.25
C THR A 237 -15.36 -4.28 -14.20
N ASP A 238 -16.50 -4.91 -14.47
CA ASP A 238 -16.54 -6.36 -14.63
C ASP A 238 -16.03 -6.78 -16.02
N ALA A 239 -15.97 -8.10 -16.26
CA ALA A 239 -15.53 -8.69 -17.53
C ALA A 239 -16.42 -8.34 -18.74
N ASN A 240 -17.67 -7.94 -18.50
CA ASN A 240 -18.64 -7.49 -19.49
C ASN A 240 -18.74 -5.95 -19.55
N HIS A 241 -17.81 -5.23 -18.91
CA HIS A 241 -17.85 -3.77 -18.76
C HIS A 241 -19.06 -3.23 -17.97
N LEU A 242 -19.72 -4.09 -17.19
CA LEU A 242 -20.73 -3.67 -16.22
C LEU A 242 -20.03 -3.11 -14.98
N ARG A 243 -20.73 -2.23 -14.27
CA ARG A 243 -20.22 -1.50 -13.11
C ARG A 243 -21.18 -1.64 -11.93
N PRO A 244 -20.72 -1.42 -10.68
CA PRO A 244 -21.62 -1.24 -9.55
C PRO A 244 -22.65 -0.15 -9.89
N LYS A 245 -23.91 -0.36 -9.52
CA LYS A 245 -25.01 0.57 -9.86
C LYS A 245 -24.76 2.00 -9.38
N ASP A 246 -24.03 2.14 -8.28
CA ASP A 246 -23.76 3.41 -7.60
C ASP A 246 -22.43 4.07 -7.99
N VAL A 247 -21.71 3.52 -8.99
CA VAL A 247 -20.42 4.04 -9.47
C VAL A 247 -20.57 4.47 -10.92
N THR A 248 -20.10 5.68 -11.26
CA THR A 248 -20.10 6.15 -12.65
C THR A 248 -19.02 5.45 -13.46
N GLU A 249 -19.20 5.33 -14.78
CA GLU A 249 -18.19 4.70 -15.65
C GLU A 249 -16.84 5.42 -15.57
N ASP A 250 -16.91 6.74 -15.50
CA ASP A 250 -15.77 7.62 -15.32
C ASP A 250 -15.10 7.47 -13.96
N GLU A 251 -15.62 6.67 -13.02
CA GLU A 251 -14.99 6.33 -11.73
C GLU A 251 -14.41 4.92 -11.70
N CYS A 252 -14.65 4.10 -12.73
CA CYS A 252 -14.13 2.74 -12.80
C CYS A 252 -12.69 2.69 -13.31
N PHE A 253 -11.96 1.67 -12.87
CA PHE A 253 -10.67 1.25 -13.36
C PHE A 253 -10.87 0.07 -14.32
N PRO A 254 -10.40 0.14 -15.58
CA PRO A 254 -10.65 -0.92 -16.55
C PRO A 254 -10.05 -2.27 -16.13
N VAL A 255 -10.88 -3.31 -16.05
CA VAL A 255 -10.49 -4.66 -15.59
C VAL A 255 -9.30 -5.25 -16.35
N LYS A 256 -9.17 -4.92 -17.64
CA LYS A 256 -8.05 -5.37 -18.48
C LYS A 256 -6.68 -4.94 -17.93
N PHE A 257 -6.63 -3.85 -17.16
CA PHE A 257 -5.43 -3.33 -16.52
C PHE A 257 -5.16 -3.92 -15.13
N ALA A 258 -6.06 -4.74 -14.58
CA ALA A 258 -5.83 -5.43 -13.31
C ALA A 258 -4.54 -6.27 -13.34
N ARG A 259 -4.17 -6.81 -14.50
CA ARG A 259 -2.87 -7.49 -14.76
C ARG A 259 -1.61 -6.68 -14.41
N PHE A 260 -1.73 -5.37 -14.18
CA PHE A 260 -0.63 -4.47 -13.82
C PHE A 260 -0.72 -3.96 -12.37
N ILE A 261 -1.79 -4.32 -11.64
CA ILE A 261 -2.02 -3.94 -10.24
C ILE A 261 -1.54 -5.07 -9.32
N PRO A 262 -0.70 -4.80 -8.30
CA PRO A 262 -0.02 -5.87 -7.56
C PRO A 262 -0.79 -6.34 -6.32
N ASN A 263 -2.11 -6.20 -6.30
CA ASN A 263 -2.95 -6.51 -5.14
C ASN A 263 -4.03 -7.53 -5.51
N VAL A 264 -4.31 -8.45 -4.58
CA VAL A 264 -5.36 -9.47 -4.73
C VAL A 264 -5.99 -9.75 -3.38
N TRP A 265 -7.30 -10.01 -3.34
CA TRP A 265 -7.99 -10.33 -2.09
C TRP A 265 -7.68 -11.74 -1.60
N SER A 266 -7.45 -11.89 -0.29
CA SER A 266 -7.30 -13.21 0.33
C SER A 266 -8.59 -14.02 0.23
N ASN A 267 -9.73 -13.43 0.60
CA ASN A 267 -11.06 -14.03 0.45
C ASN A 267 -11.70 -13.60 -0.89
N PRO A 268 -12.10 -14.54 -1.77
CA PRO A 268 -12.70 -14.19 -3.06
C PRO A 268 -14.05 -13.49 -2.92
N GLU A 269 -14.75 -13.65 -1.80
CA GLU A 269 -16.03 -12.97 -1.56
C GLU A 269 -15.88 -11.45 -1.57
N ASN A 270 -14.69 -10.92 -1.25
CA ASN A 270 -14.43 -9.49 -1.32
C ASN A 270 -14.41 -8.94 -2.75
N ASN A 271 -14.21 -9.79 -3.76
CA ASN A 271 -14.28 -9.39 -5.17
C ASN A 271 -15.70 -8.96 -5.58
N SER A 272 -16.75 -9.45 -4.88
CA SER A 272 -18.14 -9.05 -5.12
C SER A 272 -18.39 -7.55 -4.89
N ARG A 273 -17.48 -6.87 -4.18
CA ARG A 273 -17.57 -5.42 -3.94
C ARG A 273 -17.07 -4.60 -5.12
N TYR A 274 -16.49 -5.22 -6.14
CA TYR A 274 -15.79 -4.59 -7.27
C TYR A 274 -14.72 -3.57 -6.83
N SER A 275 -14.31 -3.57 -5.57
CA SER A 275 -13.38 -2.62 -4.99
C SER A 275 -12.11 -3.36 -4.59
N LEU A 276 -10.97 -2.87 -5.07
CA LEU A 276 -9.66 -3.38 -4.69
C LEU A 276 -8.89 -2.30 -3.93
N ARG A 277 -8.41 -2.66 -2.74
CA ARG A 277 -7.52 -1.81 -1.94
C ARG A 277 -6.14 -1.78 -2.59
N ILE A 278 -5.65 -0.58 -2.88
CA ILE A 278 -4.28 -0.31 -3.35
C ILE A 278 -3.62 0.74 -2.44
N ILE A 279 -2.30 0.68 -2.36
CA ILE A 279 -1.51 1.59 -1.52
C ILE A 279 -0.44 2.26 -2.40
N PRO A 280 -0.78 3.35 -3.09
CA PRO A 280 0.21 4.17 -3.77
C PRO A 280 1.17 4.85 -2.79
N LEU A 281 2.42 4.99 -3.23
CA LEU A 281 3.38 5.88 -2.63
C LEU A 281 3.46 7.15 -3.47
N VAL A 282 3.40 8.30 -2.82
CA VAL A 282 3.41 9.61 -3.48
C VAL A 282 4.58 10.43 -2.95
N ALA A 283 5.30 11.07 -3.86
CA ALA A 283 6.41 11.96 -3.52
C ALA A 283 5.90 13.20 -2.78
N LEU A 284 6.52 13.53 -1.65
CA LEU A 284 6.20 14.70 -0.84
C LEU A 284 6.90 15.96 -1.35
N ASP A 285 8.06 15.78 -1.98
CA ASP A 285 8.93 16.83 -2.51
C ASP A 285 9.52 16.37 -3.85
N ASP A 286 10.20 17.27 -4.56
CA ASP A 286 10.98 16.89 -5.74
C ASP A 286 12.17 15.99 -5.32
N ILE A 287 12.38 14.88 -6.03
CA ILE A 287 13.39 13.87 -5.70
C ILE A 287 14.37 13.71 -6.86
N ALA A 288 15.61 14.08 -6.61
CA ALA A 288 16.70 13.98 -7.59
C ALA A 288 17.17 12.53 -7.80
N THR A 289 17.71 12.27 -8.99
CA THR A 289 18.43 11.03 -9.30
C THR A 289 19.49 10.69 -8.25
N GLY A 290 19.57 9.41 -7.90
CA GLY A 290 20.48 8.87 -6.89
C GLY A 290 19.89 8.83 -5.48
N SER A 291 18.76 9.49 -5.23
CA SER A 291 18.11 9.51 -3.92
C SER A 291 17.38 8.20 -3.62
N GLU A 292 17.44 7.76 -2.36
CA GLU A 292 16.59 6.67 -1.83
C GLU A 292 15.20 7.22 -1.51
N LEU A 293 14.16 6.48 -1.88
CA LEU A 293 12.79 6.75 -1.44
C LEU A 293 12.62 6.26 0.00
N LEU A 294 12.18 7.17 0.87
CA LEU A 294 12.06 6.97 2.30
C LEU A 294 10.69 7.45 2.78
N SER A 295 10.01 6.60 3.55
CA SER A 295 8.69 6.91 4.11
C SER A 295 8.71 6.93 5.64
N SER A 296 7.64 7.44 6.23
CA SER A 296 7.27 7.08 7.60
C SER A 296 6.24 5.95 7.61
N TYR A 297 6.05 5.28 8.76
CA TYR A 297 4.97 4.30 8.96
C TYR A 297 3.56 4.92 9.00
N PHE A 298 3.43 6.24 8.82
CA PHE A 298 2.14 6.92 8.87
C PHE A 298 1.54 6.98 7.47
N THR A 299 0.28 6.58 7.36
CA THR A 299 -0.52 6.67 6.15
C THR A 299 -1.34 7.96 6.19
N VAL A 300 -1.65 8.50 5.01
CA VAL A 300 -2.66 9.54 4.87
C VAL A 300 -3.96 8.94 4.33
N ILE A 301 -5.07 9.26 4.98
CA ILE A 301 -6.42 8.79 4.65
C ILE A 301 -7.13 9.94 3.93
N HIS A 302 -7.62 9.71 2.72
CA HIS A 302 -8.61 10.60 2.11
C HIS A 302 -10.00 10.24 2.65
N GLU A 303 -10.76 11.26 3.07
CA GLU A 303 -12.06 11.06 3.70
C GLU A 303 -13.10 10.37 2.78
N LYS A 304 -13.72 9.35 3.38
CA LYS A 304 -15.00 8.66 3.12
C LYS A 304 -15.63 8.81 1.73
N SER A 305 -15.70 7.68 1.02
CA SER A 305 -16.63 7.49 -0.10
C SER A 305 -18.06 7.79 0.32
N ALA A 306 -18.85 8.35 -0.60
CA ALA A 306 -20.25 8.73 -0.39
C ALA A 306 -21.14 7.59 0.17
N VAL A 307 -20.73 6.33 -0.04
CA VAL A 307 -21.39 5.11 0.48
C VAL A 307 -21.34 5.00 2.01
N ASP A 308 -20.34 5.59 2.68
CA ASP A 308 -20.25 5.60 4.15
C ASP A 308 -21.07 6.73 4.79
N GLN A 309 -21.44 7.76 4.02
CA GLN A 309 -22.27 8.86 4.52
C GLN A 309 -23.74 8.42 4.69
N THR A 310 -24.25 7.60 3.78
CA THR A 310 -25.61 7.05 3.85
C THR A 310 -25.81 6.16 5.09
N LYS A 311 -24.87 5.26 5.38
CA LYS A 311 -24.96 4.39 6.59
C LYS A 311 -24.82 5.13 7.91
N SER A 312 -24.09 6.25 7.93
CA SER A 312 -23.97 7.11 9.11
C SER A 312 -25.24 7.94 9.35
N SER A 313 -25.89 8.39 8.26
CA SER A 313 -27.16 9.11 8.34
C SER A 313 -28.33 8.22 8.78
N GLU A 314 -28.36 6.95 8.33
CA GLU A 314 -29.40 5.98 8.74
C GLU A 314 -29.30 5.63 10.23
N ARG A 315 -28.08 5.42 10.76
CA ARG A 315 -27.88 5.14 12.20
C ARG A 315 -28.17 6.33 13.12
N ASN A 316 -28.05 7.56 12.61
CA ASN A 316 -28.40 8.75 13.40
C ASN A 316 -29.90 9.02 13.40
N ASN A 317 -30.62 8.64 12.34
CA ASN A 317 -32.08 8.75 12.29
C ASN A 317 -32.79 7.70 13.15
N GLU A 318 -32.26 6.48 13.27
CA GLU A 318 -32.83 5.48 14.19
C GLU A 318 -32.66 5.87 15.67
N LYS A 319 -31.59 6.59 16.02
CA LYS A 319 -31.37 7.08 17.40
C LYS A 319 -32.17 8.33 17.79
N MET A 320 -32.84 8.99 16.84
CA MET A 320 -33.76 10.10 17.14
C MET A 320 -35.23 9.66 17.21
N MET A 321 -35.52 8.37 16.97
CA MET A 321 -36.87 7.81 17.07
C MET A 321 -37.06 6.84 18.26
N GLU A 322 -36.08 6.73 19.16
CA GLU A 322 -36.20 6.10 20.49
C GLU A 322 -36.15 7.17 21.60
#